data_AF-A0A328SJB8-F1
#
_entry.id   AF-A0A328SJB8-F1
#
_cell.length_a   1.000
_cell.length_b   1.000
_cell.length_c   1.000
_cell.angle_alpha   90.00
_cell.angle_beta   90.00
_cell.angle_gamma   90.00
#
_symmetry.space_group_name_H-M   'P 1'
#
loop_
_entity.id
_entity.type
_entity.pdbx_description
1 polymer ?
#
loop_
_entity_poly.entity_id
_entity_poly.type
_entity_poly.pdbx_seq_one_letter_code
_entity_poly.pdbx_strand_id
1 'polypeptide(L)'
;FTLTLEQEQVITREEILRSLVEMQYNRNDIEFERGNFRVRGDVIEIYPINANYSIRIELWGDEVDAIYKTDPLKSEIIEEVRKVIIFPAKHFVIAREKQDIAIQNILKELEERVNTFKATGKYVEAQRIEQRTKFDIEMIQEIGYCSGIENYSMHMNGRKWGETPYSLLRYFPEDYLTIIDESHVTVPQIRGMYEGDRARKDNLVQYGFRLPSAKENRPLRFDEFMKQQNQVLYVSATPASYELSRSKNKVEQIIRPTGLVDPKPIIRPVKNQVDDLLGEIRKKVEKNQRILVTSLTKKMAEDLTDYYIKMDVKARYLHSEITTLERTEIIDQLRRGEFDCLIGVNLLREGLDLPEVSLVAILDADKEGFLRSQTSLIQTIGRAARNVDGEVILYADDITDSVRNAVDITERRRKIQIQYNKDHNITPRSVKRKLKEKTTENIPEDIQEYDNVTIDEVEEVIEELKQQMREAADNLEFEKAAKLRDRIKELEG
;
A
#
# COMPACT_ATOMS: atom_id res chain seq x y z
N PHE A 1 2.01 20.31 -21.34
CA PHE A 1 0.61 20.71 -21.49
C PHE A 1 0.14 21.26 -20.16
N THR A 2 -0.05 22.57 -20.07
CA THR A 2 -0.74 23.22 -18.96
C THR A 2 -1.60 24.31 -19.57
N LEU A 3 -2.83 24.47 -19.10
CA LEU A 3 -3.68 25.58 -19.49
C LEU A 3 -3.62 26.60 -18.37
N THR A 4 -3.03 27.75 -18.66
CA THR A 4 -2.98 28.88 -17.72
C THR A 4 -4.03 29.89 -18.15
N LEU A 5 -4.92 30.23 -17.23
CA LEU A 5 -5.94 31.24 -17.43
C LEU A 5 -5.78 32.33 -16.38
N GLU A 6 -5.89 33.57 -16.80
CA GLU A 6 -5.81 34.76 -15.96
C GLU A 6 -7.01 35.66 -16.26
N GLN A 7 -7.47 36.41 -15.25
CA GLN A 7 -8.50 37.43 -15.43
C GLN A 7 -8.06 38.45 -16.47
N GLU A 8 -8.99 38.98 -17.26
CA GLU A 8 -8.76 39.90 -18.39
C GLU A 8 -7.97 39.27 -19.56
N GLN A 9 -7.71 37.96 -19.52
CA GLN A 9 -7.08 37.26 -20.64
C GLN A 9 -8.06 37.16 -21.82
N VAL A 10 -7.65 37.70 -22.97
CA VAL A 10 -8.36 37.52 -24.24
C VAL A 10 -8.12 36.10 -24.75
N ILE A 11 -9.15 35.26 -24.66
CA ILE A 11 -9.16 33.88 -25.13
C ILE A 11 -10.60 33.45 -25.41
N THR A 12 -10.80 32.83 -26.57
CA THR A 12 -12.15 32.36 -26.95
C THR A 12 -12.55 31.14 -26.13
N ARG A 13 -13.85 30.95 -25.96
CA ARG A 13 -14.39 29.74 -25.34
C ARG A 13 -13.90 28.48 -26.06
N GLU A 14 -13.95 28.44 -27.39
CA GLU A 14 -13.56 27.29 -28.19
C GLU A 14 -12.07 26.92 -28.00
N GLU A 15 -11.18 27.89 -27.79
CA GLU A 15 -9.77 27.66 -27.48
C GLU A 15 -9.57 27.01 -26.12
N ILE A 16 -10.31 27.44 -25.09
CA ILE A 16 -10.29 26.81 -23.77
C ILE A 16 -10.75 25.35 -23.89
N LEU A 17 -11.90 25.11 -24.54
CA LEU A 17 -12.46 23.76 -24.67
C LEU A 17 -11.52 22.83 -25.43
N ARG A 18 -10.91 23.31 -26.52
CA ARG A 18 -9.92 22.54 -27.29
C ARG A 18 -8.72 22.18 -26.43
N SER A 19 -8.19 23.14 -25.68
CA SER A 19 -7.05 22.91 -24.77
C SER A 19 -7.37 21.86 -23.70
N LEU A 20 -8.59 21.87 -23.15
CA LEU A 20 -9.04 20.87 -22.18
C LEU A 20 -9.13 19.46 -22.78
N VAL A 21 -9.67 19.34 -23.99
CA VAL A 21 -9.75 18.05 -24.71
C VAL A 21 -8.35 17.53 -25.05
N GLU A 22 -7.44 18.39 -25.53
CA GLU A 22 -6.04 18.02 -25.76
C GLU A 22 -5.34 17.56 -24.48
N MET A 23 -5.71 18.16 -23.34
CA MET A 23 -5.29 17.78 -22.00
C MET A 23 -6.04 16.57 -21.41
N GLN A 24 -6.84 15.87 -22.23
CA GLN A 24 -7.57 14.65 -21.91
C GLN A 24 -8.73 14.81 -20.91
N TYR A 25 -9.30 16.02 -20.79
CA TYR A 25 -10.55 16.21 -20.07
C TYR A 25 -11.74 15.82 -20.95
N ASN A 26 -12.79 15.26 -20.35
CA ASN A 26 -14.02 14.92 -21.06
C ASN A 26 -15.09 15.99 -20.85
N ARG A 27 -15.83 16.34 -21.90
CA ARG A 27 -17.03 17.15 -21.74
C ARG A 27 -18.17 16.28 -21.21
N ASN A 28 -18.69 16.60 -20.03
CA ASN A 28 -19.85 15.93 -19.47
C ASN A 28 -20.74 16.93 -18.74
N ASP A 29 -21.84 17.33 -19.39
CA ASP A 29 -22.77 18.33 -18.87
C ASP A 29 -23.75 17.74 -17.82
N ILE A 30 -23.82 16.41 -17.70
CA ILE A 30 -24.72 15.67 -16.80
C ILE A 30 -24.01 15.30 -15.50
N GLU A 31 -22.91 14.54 -15.59
CA GLU A 31 -22.14 14.06 -14.45
C GLU A 31 -20.83 14.83 -14.31
N PHE A 32 -20.76 15.63 -13.24
CA PHE A 32 -19.62 16.51 -12.99
C PHE A 32 -18.61 15.87 -12.05
N GLU A 33 -17.80 14.97 -12.61
CA GLU A 33 -16.73 14.25 -11.93
C GLU A 33 -15.33 14.79 -12.24
N ARG A 34 -14.31 14.33 -11.49
CA ARG A 34 -12.92 14.70 -11.71
C ARG A 34 -12.45 14.30 -13.12
N GLY A 35 -11.73 15.19 -13.77
CA GLY A 35 -11.28 15.02 -15.16
C GLY A 35 -12.34 15.40 -16.19
N ASN A 36 -13.50 15.90 -15.77
CA ASN A 36 -14.53 16.40 -16.68
C ASN A 36 -14.62 17.94 -16.64
N PHE A 37 -15.20 18.50 -17.69
CA PHE A 37 -15.69 19.87 -17.72
C PHE A 37 -17.11 19.94 -18.28
N ARG A 38 -17.84 20.98 -17.91
CA ARG A 38 -19.17 21.29 -18.41
C ARG A 38 -19.28 22.75 -18.81
N VAL A 39 -20.21 23.04 -19.73
CA VAL A 39 -20.37 24.38 -20.30
C VAL A 39 -21.82 24.82 -20.19
N ARG A 40 -22.05 26.00 -19.63
CA ARG A 40 -23.38 26.63 -19.49
C ARG A 40 -23.31 28.07 -19.96
N GLY A 41 -23.62 28.31 -21.23
CA GLY A 41 -23.49 29.63 -21.85
C GLY A 41 -22.02 30.07 -21.89
N ASP A 42 -21.72 31.14 -21.17
CA ASP A 42 -20.38 31.74 -21.06
C ASP A 42 -19.62 31.25 -19.82
N VAL A 43 -20.20 30.30 -19.09
CA VAL A 43 -19.58 29.68 -17.91
C VAL A 43 -19.01 28.31 -18.26
N ILE A 44 -17.72 28.13 -18.02
CA ILE A 44 -17.03 26.83 -18.11
C ILE A 44 -16.70 26.38 -16.70
N GLU A 45 -17.17 25.19 -16.31
CA GLU A 45 -16.78 24.57 -15.06
C GLU A 45 -15.91 23.35 -15.32
N ILE A 46 -14.80 23.25 -14.61
CA ILE A 46 -13.77 22.23 -14.80
C ILE A 46 -13.52 21.59 -13.46
N TYR A 47 -13.46 20.26 -13.37
CA TYR A 47 -13.09 19.57 -12.14
C TYR A 47 -11.70 18.93 -12.30
N PRO A 48 -10.63 19.59 -11.83
CA PRO A 48 -9.28 19.05 -11.95
C PRO A 48 -9.09 17.74 -11.19
N ILE A 49 -8.28 16.83 -11.74
CA ILE A 49 -8.01 15.52 -11.11
C ILE A 49 -7.26 15.66 -9.78
N ASN A 50 -6.43 16.69 -9.66
CA ASN A 50 -5.56 16.96 -8.52
C ASN A 50 -6.17 17.94 -7.50
N ALA A 51 -7.44 18.30 -7.64
CA ALA A 51 -8.10 19.26 -6.76
C ALA A 51 -9.31 18.65 -6.04
N ASN A 52 -9.64 19.20 -4.86
CA ASN A 52 -10.88 18.92 -4.14
C ASN A 52 -11.96 19.97 -4.41
N TYR A 53 -11.69 20.91 -5.31
CA TYR A 53 -12.59 21.97 -5.76
C TYR A 53 -12.70 21.93 -7.29
N SER A 54 -13.80 22.44 -7.82
CA SER A 54 -13.92 22.75 -9.24
C SER A 54 -13.50 24.19 -9.52
N ILE A 55 -13.15 24.47 -10.77
CA ILE A 55 -12.81 25.80 -11.26
C ILE A 55 -13.96 26.25 -12.15
N ARG A 56 -14.59 27.37 -11.82
CA ARG A 56 -15.56 28.06 -12.68
C ARG A 56 -14.87 29.23 -13.36
N ILE A 57 -14.97 29.31 -14.68
CA ILE A 57 -14.47 30.40 -15.51
C ILE A 57 -15.70 31.05 -16.12
N GLU A 58 -15.86 32.34 -15.88
CA GLU A 58 -16.91 33.16 -16.48
C GLU A 58 -16.30 34.02 -17.58
N LEU A 59 -16.86 33.92 -18.78
CA LEU A 59 -16.40 34.67 -19.95
C LEU A 59 -17.33 35.86 -20.22
N TRP A 60 -16.75 36.94 -20.74
CA TRP A 60 -17.47 38.05 -21.34
C TRP A 60 -17.04 38.18 -22.80
N GLY A 61 -17.77 37.53 -23.70
CA GLY A 61 -17.34 37.35 -25.09
C GLY A 61 -16.08 36.48 -25.16
N ASP A 62 -14.99 37.06 -25.66
CA ASP A 62 -13.70 36.38 -25.83
C ASP A 62 -12.68 36.78 -24.74
N GLU A 63 -13.15 37.15 -23.55
CA GLU A 63 -12.33 37.58 -22.41
C GLU A 63 -12.75 36.84 -21.14
N VAL A 64 -11.77 36.47 -20.30
CA VAL A 64 -12.02 35.91 -18.97
C VAL A 64 -12.40 37.02 -17.99
N ASP A 65 -13.68 37.08 -17.61
CA ASP A 65 -14.21 38.08 -16.68
C ASP A 65 -13.88 37.73 -15.22
N ALA A 66 -14.11 36.48 -14.84
CA ALA A 66 -13.84 36.00 -13.48
C ALA A 66 -13.48 34.52 -13.43
N ILE A 67 -12.70 34.15 -12.40
CA ILE A 67 -12.33 32.75 -12.13
C ILE A 67 -12.60 32.45 -10.66
N TYR A 68 -13.36 31.40 -10.39
CA TYR A 68 -13.70 30.96 -9.04
C TYR A 68 -13.26 29.53 -8.78
N LYS A 69 -12.87 29.25 -7.54
CA LYS A 69 -12.89 27.90 -6.99
C LYS A 69 -14.27 27.66 -6.38
N THR A 70 -14.89 26.55 -6.73
CA THR A 70 -16.23 26.19 -6.29
C THR A 70 -16.26 24.80 -5.67
N ASP A 71 -17.22 24.56 -4.77
CA ASP A 71 -17.53 23.21 -4.32
C ASP A 71 -18.14 22.41 -5.49
N PRO A 72 -17.58 21.25 -5.86
CA PRO A 72 -18.01 20.51 -7.05
C PRO A 72 -19.43 19.93 -6.94
N LEU A 73 -19.95 19.74 -5.72
CA LEU A 73 -21.28 19.21 -5.46
C LEU A 73 -22.31 20.33 -5.29
N LYS A 74 -22.00 21.31 -4.43
CA LYS A 74 -22.92 22.40 -4.09
C LYS A 74 -22.89 23.56 -5.10
N SER A 75 -21.82 23.66 -5.90
CA SER A 75 -21.56 24.77 -6.81
C SER A 75 -21.47 26.13 -6.10
N GLU A 76 -21.21 26.13 -4.79
CA GLU A 76 -20.95 27.31 -3.96
C GLU A 76 -19.55 27.85 -4.23
N ILE A 77 -19.41 29.17 -4.30
CA ILE A 77 -18.12 29.83 -4.48
C ILE A 77 -17.34 29.75 -3.16
N ILE A 78 -16.14 29.16 -3.23
CA ILE A 78 -15.19 29.08 -2.11
C ILE A 78 -14.30 30.31 -2.11
N GLU A 79 -13.74 30.66 -3.27
CA GLU A 79 -12.73 31.71 -3.43
C GLU A 79 -12.73 32.22 -4.88
N GLU A 80 -12.59 33.53 -5.09
CA GLU A 80 -12.27 34.12 -6.38
C GLU A 80 -10.75 34.22 -6.55
N VAL A 81 -10.24 33.83 -7.72
CA VAL A 81 -8.80 33.82 -8.02
C VAL A 81 -8.50 34.58 -9.30
N ARG A 82 -7.37 35.29 -9.32
CA ARG A 82 -6.95 36.02 -10.54
C ARG A 82 -6.37 35.13 -11.62
N LYS A 83 -5.78 34.00 -11.23
CA LYS A 83 -5.03 33.13 -12.12
C LYS A 83 -5.15 31.68 -11.68
N VAL A 84 -5.29 30.80 -12.65
CA VAL A 84 -5.32 29.35 -12.44
C VAL A 84 -4.45 28.63 -13.46
N ILE A 85 -3.81 27.55 -12.99
CA ILE A 85 -3.06 26.63 -13.85
C ILE A 85 -3.75 25.28 -13.77
N ILE A 86 -4.26 24.82 -14.90
CA ILE A 86 -4.90 23.53 -15.05
C ILE A 86 -3.85 22.57 -15.61
N PHE A 87 -3.73 21.42 -14.96
CA PHE A 87 -2.83 20.34 -15.37
C PHE A 87 -3.61 19.28 -16.16
N PRO A 88 -2.93 18.48 -17.00
CA PRO A 88 -3.60 17.45 -17.79
C PRO A 88 -4.31 16.42 -16.92
N ALA A 89 -5.44 15.91 -17.40
CA ALA A 89 -6.21 14.87 -16.72
C ALA A 89 -5.47 13.52 -16.71
N LYS A 90 -4.48 13.32 -17.58
CA LYS A 90 -3.64 12.12 -17.62
C LYS A 90 -2.16 12.47 -17.57
N HIS A 91 -1.34 11.60 -16.98
CA HIS A 91 0.12 11.80 -16.94
C HIS A 91 0.81 11.59 -18.31
N PHE A 92 0.19 10.85 -19.22
CA PHE A 92 0.70 10.58 -20.57
C PHE A 92 -0.10 11.36 -21.62
N VAL A 93 0.11 12.68 -21.68
CA VAL A 93 -0.41 13.52 -22.77
C VAL A 93 0.73 13.87 -23.71
N ILE A 94 0.58 13.56 -24.99
CA ILE A 94 1.62 13.69 -26.02
C ILE A 94 1.04 14.50 -27.18
N ALA A 95 1.82 15.43 -27.73
CA ALA A 95 1.42 16.21 -28.90
C ALA A 95 1.22 15.30 -30.11
N ARG A 96 0.24 15.59 -30.97
CA ARG A 96 -0.08 14.78 -32.15
C ARG A 96 1.14 14.55 -33.06
N GLU A 97 1.94 15.58 -33.30
CA GLU A 97 3.19 15.47 -34.09
C GLU A 97 4.18 14.44 -33.51
N LYS A 98 4.29 14.38 -32.17
CA LYS A 98 5.14 13.40 -31.50
C LYS A 98 4.53 12.00 -31.52
N GLN A 99 3.20 11.90 -31.50
CA GLN A 99 2.50 10.62 -31.65
C GLN A 99 2.76 10.02 -33.04
N ASP A 100 2.72 10.82 -34.11
CA ASP A 100 2.97 10.33 -35.48
C ASP A 100 4.39 9.76 -35.62
N ILE A 101 5.40 10.45 -35.10
CA ILE A 101 6.79 9.96 -35.07
C ILE A 101 6.88 8.67 -34.23
N ALA A 102 6.23 8.63 -33.08
CA ALA A 102 6.23 7.44 -32.22
C ALA A 102 5.59 6.24 -32.93
N ILE A 103 4.46 6.43 -33.63
CA ILE A 103 3.77 5.39 -34.39
C ILE A 103 4.68 4.83 -35.48
N GLN A 104 5.38 5.68 -36.22
CA GLN A 104 6.35 5.22 -37.23
C GLN A 104 7.44 4.33 -36.62
N ASN A 105 7.99 4.73 -35.47
CA ASN A 105 9.00 3.93 -34.77
C ASN A 105 8.43 2.60 -34.24
N ILE A 106 7.20 2.59 -33.75
CA ILE A 106 6.50 1.38 -33.29
C ILE A 106 6.27 0.43 -34.47
N LEU A 107 5.80 0.92 -35.62
CA LEU A 107 5.59 0.12 -36.83
C LEU A 107 6.89 -0.50 -37.34
N LYS A 108 7.99 0.26 -37.31
CA LYS A 108 9.31 -0.25 -37.68
C LYS A 108 9.77 -1.38 -36.75
N GLU A 109 9.66 -1.18 -35.43
CA GLU A 109 10.00 -2.21 -34.45
C GLU A 109 9.11 -3.46 -34.62
N LEU A 110 7.82 -3.25 -34.91
CA LEU A 110 6.88 -4.33 -35.17
C LEU A 110 7.32 -5.18 -36.37
N GLU A 111 7.68 -4.55 -37.48
CA GLU A 111 8.14 -5.23 -38.69
C GLU A 111 9.38 -6.10 -38.39
N GLU A 112 10.39 -5.51 -37.74
CA GLU A 112 11.60 -6.22 -37.32
C GLU A 112 11.28 -7.43 -36.41
N ARG A 113 10.34 -7.24 -35.47
CA ARG A 113 9.94 -8.28 -34.51
C ARG A 113 9.17 -9.41 -35.18
N VAL A 114 8.25 -9.10 -36.08
CA VAL A 114 7.47 -10.09 -36.85
C VAL A 114 8.40 -10.91 -37.74
N ASN A 115 9.36 -10.28 -38.43
CA ASN A 115 10.35 -10.97 -39.25
C ASN A 115 11.22 -11.92 -38.41
N THR A 116 11.65 -11.48 -37.23
CA THR A 116 12.42 -12.33 -36.29
C THR A 116 11.62 -13.57 -35.86
N PHE A 117 10.33 -13.41 -35.53
CA PHE A 117 9.49 -14.54 -35.16
C PHE A 117 9.24 -15.51 -36.31
N LYS A 118 8.95 -15.00 -37.52
CA LYS A 118 8.78 -15.83 -38.72
C LYS A 118 10.06 -16.61 -39.05
N ALA A 119 11.22 -15.97 -38.99
CA ALA A 119 12.52 -16.62 -39.23
C ALA A 119 12.85 -17.72 -38.22
N THR A 120 12.29 -17.66 -37.00
CA THR A 120 12.49 -18.65 -35.93
C THR A 120 11.34 -19.67 -35.84
N GLY A 121 10.42 -19.69 -36.81
CA GLY A 121 9.28 -20.62 -36.86
C GLY A 121 8.15 -20.31 -35.87
N LYS A 122 8.18 -19.14 -35.22
CA LYS A 122 7.21 -18.69 -34.21
C LYS A 122 6.05 -17.92 -34.83
N TYR A 123 5.29 -18.59 -35.71
CA TYR A 123 4.24 -17.93 -36.49
C TYR A 123 3.05 -17.43 -35.65
N VAL A 124 2.71 -18.14 -34.56
CA VAL A 124 1.62 -17.75 -33.66
C VAL A 124 1.98 -16.46 -32.92
N GLU A 125 3.21 -16.35 -32.40
CA GLU A 125 3.71 -15.15 -31.74
C GLU A 125 3.81 -13.98 -32.72
N ALA A 126 4.22 -14.23 -33.97
CA ALA A 126 4.27 -13.22 -35.03
C ALA A 126 2.88 -12.65 -35.33
N GLN A 127 1.88 -13.51 -35.54
CA GLN A 127 0.50 -13.09 -35.78
C GLN A 127 -0.07 -12.33 -34.58
N ARG A 128 0.17 -12.83 -33.37
CA ARG A 128 -0.30 -12.22 -32.12
C ARG A 128 0.22 -10.80 -31.94
N ILE A 129 1.53 -10.59 -32.11
CA ILE A 129 2.12 -9.26 -31.90
C ILE A 129 1.67 -8.29 -32.99
N GLU A 130 1.53 -8.76 -34.23
CA GLU A 130 1.06 -7.96 -35.36
C GLU A 130 -0.36 -7.47 -35.16
N GLN A 131 -1.30 -8.36 -34.87
CA GLN A 131 -2.70 -8.01 -34.64
C GLN A 131 -2.84 -7.03 -33.48
N ARG A 132 -2.20 -7.32 -32.35
CA ARG A 132 -2.30 -6.48 -31.15
C ARG A 132 -1.74 -5.09 -31.38
N THR A 133 -0.55 -4.99 -31.97
CA THR A 133 0.13 -3.70 -32.15
C THR A 133 -0.61 -2.83 -33.17
N LYS A 134 -1.13 -3.41 -34.25
CA LYS A 134 -1.93 -2.67 -35.25
C LYS A 134 -3.22 -2.11 -34.63
N PHE A 135 -3.93 -2.91 -33.85
CA PHE A 135 -5.11 -2.44 -33.11
C PHE A 135 -4.77 -1.31 -32.13
N ASP A 136 -3.69 -1.46 -31.35
CA ASP A 136 -3.24 -0.42 -30.42
C ASP A 136 -2.90 0.89 -31.18
N ILE A 137 -2.29 0.81 -32.36
CA ILE A 137 -1.97 1.97 -33.22
C ILE A 137 -3.25 2.64 -33.75
N GLU A 138 -4.21 1.88 -34.25
CA GLU A 138 -5.50 2.41 -34.71
C GLU A 138 -6.19 3.21 -33.60
N MET A 139 -6.22 2.65 -32.38
CA MET A 139 -6.76 3.33 -31.21
C MET A 139 -6.00 4.62 -30.86
N ILE A 140 -4.67 4.62 -30.95
CA ILE A 140 -3.85 5.82 -30.73
C ILE A 140 -4.15 6.88 -31.81
N GLN A 141 -4.33 6.50 -33.08
CA GLN A 141 -4.58 7.45 -34.16
C GLN A 141 -5.96 8.10 -34.09
N GLU A 142 -6.99 7.32 -33.76
CA GLU A 142 -8.38 7.79 -33.72
C GLU A 142 -8.71 8.52 -32.41
N ILE A 143 -8.26 7.98 -31.26
CA ILE A 143 -8.67 8.44 -29.92
C ILE A 143 -7.53 9.17 -29.20
N GLY A 144 -6.28 9.07 -29.68
CA GLY A 144 -5.10 9.59 -28.98
C GLY A 144 -4.67 8.72 -27.80
N TYR A 145 -5.32 7.56 -27.60
CA TYR A 145 -5.11 6.68 -26.45
C TYR A 145 -5.47 5.22 -26.77
N CYS A 146 -4.75 4.28 -26.15
CA CYS A 146 -5.10 2.87 -26.15
C CYS A 146 -4.91 2.25 -24.75
N SER A 147 -5.58 1.13 -24.49
CA SER A 147 -5.37 0.40 -23.24
C SER A 147 -3.97 -0.20 -23.19
N GLY A 148 -3.20 0.14 -22.16
CA GLY A 148 -1.81 -0.29 -22.06
C GLY A 148 -0.82 0.59 -22.83
N ILE A 149 -1.17 1.85 -23.13
CA ILE A 149 -0.32 2.81 -23.86
C ILE A 149 1.07 2.98 -23.22
N GLU A 150 1.21 2.75 -21.92
CA GLU A 150 2.48 2.83 -21.20
C GLU A 150 3.54 1.85 -21.76
N ASN A 151 3.13 0.77 -22.40
CA ASN A 151 4.03 -0.18 -23.06
C ASN A 151 4.75 0.43 -24.28
N TYR A 152 4.26 1.54 -24.80
CA TYR A 152 4.89 2.32 -25.87
C TYR A 152 5.63 3.56 -25.34
N SER A 153 5.74 3.73 -24.01
CA SER A 153 6.30 4.94 -23.37
C SER A 153 7.71 5.31 -23.83
N MET A 154 8.54 4.36 -24.26
CA MET A 154 9.86 4.65 -24.84
C MET A 154 9.71 5.48 -26.14
N HIS A 155 8.94 4.96 -27.10
CA HIS A 155 8.68 5.61 -28.39
C HIS A 155 7.94 6.93 -28.21
N MET A 156 6.90 6.90 -27.38
CA MET A 156 6.05 8.04 -27.05
C MET A 156 6.81 9.23 -26.45
N ASN A 157 7.83 8.95 -25.64
CA ASN A 157 8.68 9.98 -25.06
C ASN A 157 9.90 10.35 -25.94
N GLY A 158 10.07 9.69 -27.10
CA GLY A 158 11.27 9.85 -27.93
C GLY A 158 12.56 9.40 -27.24
N ARG A 159 12.45 8.51 -26.23
CA ARG A 159 13.58 7.95 -25.51
C ARG A 159 14.30 6.91 -26.36
N LYS A 160 15.61 6.77 -26.14
CA LYS A 160 16.40 5.67 -26.72
C LYS A 160 16.39 4.45 -25.80
N TRP A 161 16.66 3.29 -26.38
CA TRP A 161 16.81 2.05 -25.64
C TRP A 161 17.84 2.20 -24.52
N GLY A 162 17.54 1.68 -23.33
CA GLY A 162 18.41 1.76 -22.15
C GLY A 162 18.40 3.10 -21.40
N GLU A 163 17.82 4.18 -21.95
CA GLU A 163 17.72 5.45 -21.24
C GLU A 163 16.88 5.32 -19.96
N THR A 164 17.18 6.13 -18.94
CA THR A 164 16.49 6.09 -17.65
C THR A 164 15.06 6.64 -17.74
N PRO A 165 14.03 5.85 -17.39
CA PRO A 165 12.64 6.27 -17.49
C PRO A 165 12.34 7.47 -16.59
N TYR A 166 11.33 8.23 -16.96
CA TYR A 166 10.86 9.33 -16.12
C TYR A 166 10.09 8.77 -14.93
N SER A 167 10.38 9.30 -13.75
CA SER A 167 9.76 8.94 -12.49
C SER A 167 9.34 10.21 -11.75
N LEU A 168 8.65 10.05 -10.62
CA LEU A 168 8.33 11.15 -9.72
C LEU A 168 9.57 11.97 -9.33
N LEU A 169 10.75 11.32 -9.21
CA LEU A 169 11.99 11.98 -8.79
C LEU A 169 12.42 13.10 -9.75
N ARG A 170 12.03 13.03 -11.04
CA ARG A 170 12.33 14.09 -12.02
C ARG A 170 11.53 15.38 -11.80
N TYR A 171 10.42 15.31 -11.07
CA TYR A 171 9.58 16.47 -10.75
C TYR A 171 10.10 17.25 -9.54
N PHE A 172 11.01 16.67 -8.75
CA PHE A 172 11.67 17.36 -7.65
C PHE A 172 12.78 18.29 -8.18
N PRO A 173 13.07 19.39 -7.48
CA PRO A 173 14.28 20.18 -7.74
C PRO A 173 15.53 19.33 -7.47
N GLU A 174 16.68 19.72 -8.03
CA GLU A 174 17.93 18.93 -7.93
C GLU A 174 18.42 18.73 -6.49
N ASP A 175 18.05 19.63 -5.58
CA ASP A 175 18.53 19.67 -4.19
C ASP A 175 17.60 18.99 -3.17
N TYR A 176 16.65 18.18 -3.62
CA TYR A 176 15.68 17.51 -2.73
C TYR A 176 16.31 16.54 -1.71
N LEU A 177 15.58 16.33 -0.61
CA LEU A 177 15.88 15.35 0.42
C LEU A 177 15.01 14.11 0.25
N THR A 178 15.65 12.93 0.25
CA THR A 178 14.96 11.64 0.28
C THR A 178 15.05 11.04 1.67
N ILE A 179 13.90 10.70 2.26
CA ILE A 179 13.82 9.92 3.49
C ILE A 179 13.33 8.52 3.11
N ILE A 180 14.13 7.51 3.41
CA ILE A 180 13.77 6.10 3.19
C ILE A 180 13.43 5.49 4.54
N ASP A 181 12.13 5.39 4.80
CA ASP A 181 11.61 4.72 5.99
C ASP A 181 11.76 3.21 5.89
N GLU A 182 11.91 2.55 7.04
CA GLU A 182 12.24 1.13 7.19
C GLU A 182 13.27 0.66 6.16
N SER A 183 14.39 1.40 6.06
CA SER A 183 15.35 1.31 4.95
C SER A 183 15.87 -0.10 4.66
N HIS A 184 15.98 -0.92 5.70
CA HIS A 184 16.46 -2.29 5.63
C HIS A 184 15.52 -3.23 4.84
N VAL A 185 14.24 -2.84 4.67
CA VAL A 185 13.25 -3.49 3.78
C VAL A 185 13.08 -2.70 2.49
N THR A 186 12.92 -1.38 2.59
CA THR A 186 12.60 -0.52 1.44
C THR A 186 13.73 -0.48 0.41
N VAL A 187 15.00 -0.48 0.82
CA VAL A 187 16.14 -0.47 -0.12
C VAL A 187 16.23 -1.77 -0.93
N PRO A 188 16.19 -2.98 -0.33
CA PRO A 188 16.07 -4.22 -1.08
C PRO A 188 14.85 -4.26 -2.00
N GLN A 189 13.70 -3.73 -1.57
CA GLN A 189 12.49 -3.68 -2.39
C GLN A 189 12.72 -2.84 -3.65
N ILE A 190 13.21 -1.60 -3.51
CA ILE A 190 13.55 -0.73 -4.65
C ILE A 190 14.49 -1.43 -5.62
N ARG A 191 15.51 -2.14 -5.09
CA ARG A 191 16.45 -2.91 -5.91
C ARG A 191 15.77 -4.06 -6.68
N GLY A 192 14.84 -4.76 -6.06
CA GLY A 192 14.13 -5.89 -6.65
C GLY A 192 13.09 -5.52 -7.72
N MET A 193 12.57 -4.29 -7.70
CA MET A 193 11.50 -3.85 -8.62
C MET A 193 11.87 -4.02 -10.10
N TYR A 194 13.09 -3.64 -10.50
CA TYR A 194 13.52 -3.76 -11.89
C TYR A 194 13.64 -5.22 -12.35
N GLU A 195 14.28 -6.08 -11.56
CA GLU A 195 14.49 -7.49 -11.95
C GLU A 195 13.16 -8.25 -12.02
N GLY A 196 12.24 -7.98 -11.08
CA GLY A 196 10.89 -8.55 -11.10
C GLY A 196 10.07 -8.12 -12.32
N ASP A 197 10.07 -6.83 -12.66
CA ASP A 197 9.39 -6.32 -13.84
C ASP A 197 10.00 -6.88 -15.14
N ARG A 198 11.33 -6.90 -15.22
CA ARG A 198 12.07 -7.42 -16.37
C ARG A 198 11.75 -8.89 -16.63
N ALA A 199 11.81 -9.75 -15.61
CA ALA A 199 11.51 -11.18 -15.77
C ALA A 199 10.09 -11.42 -16.31
N ARG A 200 9.10 -10.67 -15.79
CA ARG A 200 7.72 -10.74 -16.27
C ARG A 200 7.61 -10.29 -17.74
N LYS A 201 8.26 -9.18 -18.11
CA LYS A 201 8.20 -8.64 -19.47
C LYS A 201 9.00 -9.43 -20.48
N ASP A 202 10.10 -10.06 -20.06
CA ASP A 202 10.86 -10.97 -20.91
C ASP A 202 9.97 -12.10 -21.44
N ASN A 203 9.13 -12.69 -20.58
CA ASN A 203 8.14 -13.68 -20.98
C ASN A 203 7.10 -13.10 -21.97
N LEU A 204 6.50 -11.95 -21.66
CA LEU A 204 5.51 -11.32 -22.56
C LEU A 204 6.07 -11.03 -23.95
N VAL A 205 7.31 -10.54 -24.02
CA VAL A 205 8.00 -10.26 -25.28
C VAL A 205 8.37 -11.56 -26.00
N GLN A 206 8.83 -12.57 -25.27
CA GLN A 206 9.19 -13.88 -25.83
C GLN A 206 8.01 -14.57 -26.52
N TYR A 207 6.81 -14.44 -25.94
CA TYR A 207 5.58 -15.04 -26.46
C TYR A 207 4.74 -14.08 -27.31
N GLY A 208 5.31 -12.97 -27.81
CA GLY A 208 4.64 -12.09 -28.78
C GLY A 208 3.43 -11.34 -28.24
N PHE A 209 3.33 -11.15 -26.92
CA PHE A 209 2.28 -10.29 -26.33
C PHE A 209 2.66 -8.82 -26.36
N ARG A 210 3.95 -8.48 -26.33
CA ARG A 210 4.44 -7.10 -26.33
C ARG A 210 5.69 -6.96 -27.21
N LEU A 211 5.90 -5.76 -27.75
CA LEU A 211 7.13 -5.40 -28.44
C LEU A 211 8.33 -5.36 -27.47
N PRO A 212 9.57 -5.56 -27.95
CA PRO A 212 10.77 -5.43 -27.12
C PRO A 212 10.83 -4.14 -26.31
N SER A 213 10.45 -3.00 -26.90
CA SER A 213 10.42 -1.67 -26.29
C SER A 213 9.55 -1.57 -25.04
N ALA A 214 8.59 -2.47 -24.85
CA ALA A 214 7.80 -2.53 -23.63
C ALA A 214 8.66 -2.79 -22.38
N LYS A 215 9.85 -3.37 -22.53
CA LYS A 215 10.83 -3.54 -21.44
C LYS A 215 11.42 -2.22 -20.95
N GLU A 216 11.35 -1.15 -21.76
CA GLU A 216 11.81 0.18 -21.38
C GLU A 216 10.76 1.01 -20.63
N ASN A 217 9.53 0.50 -20.53
CA ASN A 217 8.53 0.96 -19.57
C ASN A 217 8.76 0.32 -18.19
N ARG A 218 9.88 0.62 -17.55
CA ARG A 218 10.34 -0.13 -16.38
C ARG A 218 10.47 0.75 -15.15
N PRO A 219 10.50 0.17 -13.95
CA PRO A 219 11.05 0.85 -12.79
C PRO A 219 12.51 1.27 -13.03
N LEU A 220 12.98 2.23 -12.21
CA LEU A 220 14.39 2.57 -12.16
C LEU A 220 15.20 1.35 -11.73
N ARG A 221 16.34 1.13 -12.38
CA ARG A 221 17.35 0.25 -11.82
C ARG A 221 17.90 0.88 -10.54
N PHE A 222 18.44 0.05 -9.65
CA PHE A 222 18.98 0.54 -8.39
C PHE A 222 20.13 1.56 -8.58
N ASP A 223 20.96 1.38 -9.60
CA ASP A 223 22.02 2.34 -9.94
C ASP A 223 21.46 3.68 -10.45
N GLU A 224 20.39 3.65 -11.23
CA GLU A 224 19.70 4.85 -11.72
C GLU A 224 19.03 5.61 -10.57
N PHE A 225 18.32 4.90 -9.69
CA PHE A 225 17.72 5.48 -8.50
C PHE A 225 18.77 6.21 -7.66
N MET A 226 19.90 5.56 -7.37
CA MET A 226 20.97 6.14 -6.57
C MET A 226 21.64 7.36 -7.22
N LYS A 227 21.78 7.38 -8.55
CA LYS A 227 22.32 8.54 -9.27
C LYS A 227 21.40 9.76 -9.23
N GLN A 228 20.10 9.54 -9.07
CA GLN A 228 19.12 10.62 -8.96
C GLN A 228 19.00 11.18 -7.55
N GLN A 229 19.61 10.57 -6.54
CA GLN A 229 19.54 11.05 -5.17
C GLN A 229 20.56 12.16 -4.90
N ASN A 230 20.12 13.25 -4.27
CA ASN A 230 21.01 14.29 -3.74
C ASN A 230 21.40 13.99 -2.28
N GLN A 231 20.45 14.16 -1.35
CA GLN A 231 20.63 13.78 0.05
C GLN A 231 19.67 12.65 0.42
N VAL A 232 20.18 11.63 1.12
CA VAL A 232 19.38 10.48 1.56
C VAL A 232 19.54 10.28 3.07
N LEU A 233 18.40 10.23 3.76
CA LEU A 233 18.30 9.80 5.15
C LEU A 233 17.67 8.42 5.20
N TYR A 234 18.46 7.42 5.61
CA TYR A 234 17.96 6.08 5.89
C TYR A 234 17.42 6.03 7.32
N VAL A 235 16.15 5.67 7.49
CA VAL A 235 15.51 5.53 8.80
C VAL A 235 15.22 4.07 9.03
N SER A 236 15.83 3.49 10.07
CA SER A 236 15.64 2.09 10.44
C SER A 236 16.13 1.84 11.87
N ALA A 237 15.39 1.03 12.63
CA ALA A 237 15.87 0.52 13.92
C ALA A 237 17.01 -0.51 13.79
N THR A 238 17.11 -1.11 12.59
CA THR A 238 18.00 -2.20 12.21
C THR A 238 18.58 -1.95 10.81
N PRO A 239 19.38 -0.88 10.61
CA PRO A 239 19.94 -0.56 9.29
C PRO A 239 20.82 -1.71 8.80
N ALA A 240 20.66 -2.10 7.53
CA ALA A 240 21.47 -3.17 6.96
C ALA A 240 22.88 -2.68 6.56
N SER A 241 23.72 -3.62 6.14
CA SER A 241 25.12 -3.34 5.78
C SER A 241 25.26 -2.30 4.67
N TYR A 242 24.30 -2.27 3.73
CA TYR A 242 24.29 -1.30 2.65
C TYR A 242 24.19 0.13 3.18
N GLU A 243 23.19 0.44 3.99
CA GLU A 243 22.95 1.76 4.55
C GLU A 243 24.13 2.19 5.42
N LEU A 244 24.64 1.28 6.26
CA LEU A 244 25.78 1.53 7.13
C LEU A 244 27.07 1.85 6.34
N SER A 245 27.27 1.22 5.18
CA SER A 245 28.44 1.45 4.32
C SER A 245 28.34 2.74 3.51
N ARG A 246 27.12 3.21 3.23
CA ARG A 246 26.86 4.45 2.47
C ARG A 246 26.75 5.69 3.35
N SER A 247 26.44 5.51 4.63
CA SER A 247 26.21 6.61 5.56
C SER A 247 27.53 7.19 6.09
N LYS A 248 27.74 8.49 5.86
CA LYS A 248 28.85 9.24 6.47
C LYS A 248 28.60 9.54 7.95
N ASN A 249 27.36 9.89 8.27
CA ASN A 249 26.91 10.19 9.62
C ASN A 249 25.95 9.09 10.09
N LYS A 250 26.13 8.63 11.32
CA LYS A 250 25.23 7.68 11.99
C LYS A 250 24.66 8.37 13.21
N VAL A 251 23.34 8.53 13.24
CA VAL A 251 22.63 9.15 14.34
C VAL A 251 21.83 8.07 15.03
N GLU A 252 22.09 7.86 16.32
CA GLU A 252 21.34 6.93 17.15
C GLU A 252 20.27 7.69 17.95
N GLN A 253 19.00 7.31 17.79
CA GLN A 253 17.88 7.85 18.55
C GLN A 253 17.14 6.70 19.25
N ILE A 254 17.43 6.51 20.54
CA ILE A 254 16.90 5.39 21.35
C ILE A 254 16.02 5.83 22.52
N ILE A 255 16.05 7.11 22.91
CA ILE A 255 15.23 7.63 24.01
C ILE A 255 13.82 7.87 23.50
N ARG A 256 12.83 7.28 24.17
CA ARG A 256 11.40 7.48 23.85
C ARG A 256 10.85 8.66 24.66
N PRO A 257 10.04 9.56 24.06
CA PRO A 257 9.45 10.69 24.78
C PRO A 257 8.65 10.31 26.03
N THR A 258 8.06 9.11 26.05
CA THR A 258 7.25 8.60 27.18
C THR A 258 8.07 7.92 28.28
N GLY A 259 9.40 7.86 28.13
CA GLY A 259 10.29 7.11 29.02
C GLY A 259 10.19 5.58 28.87
N LEU A 260 9.41 5.06 27.92
CA LEU A 260 9.35 3.62 27.66
C LEU A 260 10.73 3.06 27.28
N VAL A 261 11.08 1.92 27.87
CA VAL A 261 12.36 1.26 27.68
C VAL A 261 12.21 0.03 26.79
N ASP A 262 13.30 -0.39 26.15
CA ASP A 262 13.36 -1.65 25.42
C ASP A 262 13.03 -2.80 26.39
N PRO A 263 12.23 -3.80 25.97
CA PRO A 263 11.71 -4.84 26.85
C PRO A 263 12.83 -5.76 27.34
N LYS A 264 12.60 -6.47 28.44
CA LYS A 264 13.59 -7.40 28.98
C LYS A 264 13.60 -8.69 28.14
N PRO A 265 14.73 -9.06 27.49
CA PRO A 265 14.86 -10.34 26.82
C PRO A 265 15.10 -11.45 27.86
N ILE A 266 14.37 -12.55 27.75
CA ILE A 266 14.52 -13.75 28.60
C ILE A 266 14.71 -14.94 27.66
N ILE A 267 15.84 -15.64 27.80
CA ILE A 267 16.10 -16.87 27.03
C ILE A 267 15.63 -18.06 27.88
N ARG A 268 14.84 -18.96 27.29
CA ARG A 268 14.39 -20.21 27.91
C ARG A 268 14.69 -21.41 26.98
N PRO A 269 14.91 -22.63 27.52
CA PRO A 269 15.10 -23.82 26.71
C PRO A 269 13.89 -24.14 25.83
N VAL A 270 14.10 -24.79 24.68
CA VAL A 270 13.01 -25.20 23.76
C VAL A 270 12.16 -26.32 24.39
N LYS A 271 12.76 -27.12 25.27
CA LYS A 271 12.05 -28.18 25.99
C LYS A 271 10.85 -27.61 26.78
N ASN A 272 9.66 -28.16 26.51
CA ASN A 272 8.38 -27.73 27.10
C ASN A 272 8.00 -26.27 26.79
N GLN A 273 8.53 -25.66 25.72
CA GLN A 273 8.25 -24.25 25.37
C GLN A 273 6.75 -23.94 25.25
N VAL A 274 5.95 -24.88 24.75
CA VAL A 274 4.50 -24.69 24.55
C VAL A 274 3.75 -24.54 25.88
N ASP A 275 4.05 -25.40 26.85
CA ASP A 275 3.41 -25.41 28.17
C ASP A 275 3.92 -24.25 29.04
N ASP A 276 5.22 -23.95 28.96
CA ASP A 276 5.81 -22.79 29.62
C ASP A 276 5.16 -21.48 29.13
N LEU A 277 5.02 -21.33 27.80
CA LEU A 277 4.38 -20.17 27.19
C LEU A 277 2.89 -20.08 27.55
N LEU A 278 2.16 -21.19 27.65
CA LEU A 278 0.77 -21.20 28.13
C LEU A 278 0.65 -20.59 29.53
N GLY A 279 1.57 -20.95 30.43
CA GLY A 279 1.64 -20.38 31.77
C GLY A 279 1.90 -18.88 31.77
N GLU A 280 2.79 -18.39 30.91
CA GLU A 280 3.06 -16.95 30.77
C GLU A 280 1.89 -16.20 30.13
N ILE A 281 1.23 -16.78 29.12
CA ILE A 281 0.02 -16.21 28.51
C ILE A 281 -1.05 -15.98 29.57
N ARG A 282 -1.36 -16.99 30.40
CA ARG A 282 -2.39 -16.87 31.46
C ARG A 282 -2.10 -15.72 32.43
N LYS A 283 -0.85 -15.57 32.87
CA LYS A 283 -0.44 -14.44 33.74
C LYS A 283 -0.65 -13.07 33.11
N LYS A 284 -0.49 -12.94 31.79
CA LYS A 284 -0.70 -11.68 31.06
C LYS A 284 -2.19 -11.42 30.81
N VAL A 285 -2.97 -12.46 30.52
CA VAL A 285 -4.43 -12.39 30.37
C VAL A 285 -5.10 -11.92 31.67
N GLU A 286 -4.66 -12.41 32.83
CA GLU A 286 -5.15 -11.94 34.16
C GLU A 286 -4.97 -10.42 34.37
N LYS A 287 -3.99 -9.81 33.68
CA LYS A 287 -3.72 -8.36 33.72
C LYS A 287 -4.39 -7.60 32.57
N ASN A 288 -5.25 -8.25 31.78
CA ASN A 288 -5.86 -7.72 30.56
C ASN A 288 -4.81 -7.19 29.56
N GLN A 289 -3.73 -7.93 29.38
CA GLN A 289 -2.65 -7.61 28.44
C GLN A 289 -2.65 -8.60 27.25
N ARG A 290 -2.10 -8.16 26.12
CA ARG A 290 -2.07 -8.93 24.88
C ARG A 290 -0.71 -9.58 24.62
N ILE A 291 -0.74 -10.67 23.88
CA ILE A 291 0.42 -11.51 23.59
C ILE A 291 0.60 -11.65 22.07
N LEU A 292 1.84 -11.55 21.61
CA LEU A 292 2.23 -11.93 20.26
C LEU A 292 3.15 -13.15 20.31
N VAL A 293 2.90 -14.13 19.47
CA VAL A 293 3.74 -15.34 19.37
C VAL A 293 4.19 -15.50 17.93
N THR A 294 5.50 -15.60 17.72
CA THR A 294 6.08 -15.90 16.41
C THR A 294 6.56 -17.34 16.34
N SER A 295 5.99 -18.14 15.44
CA SER A 295 6.47 -19.49 15.10
C SER A 295 7.38 -19.45 13.86
N LEU A 296 7.90 -20.60 13.42
CA LEU A 296 8.67 -20.71 12.17
C LEU A 296 7.84 -21.15 10.96
N THR A 297 6.78 -21.94 11.18
CA THR A 297 6.00 -22.56 10.10
C THR A 297 4.51 -22.30 10.28
N LYS A 298 3.77 -22.26 9.15
CA LYS A 298 2.30 -22.13 9.15
C LYS A 298 1.66 -23.23 9.99
N LYS A 299 2.07 -24.48 9.75
CA LYS A 299 1.61 -25.65 10.48
C LYS A 299 1.79 -25.51 11.99
N MET A 300 2.97 -25.09 12.45
CA MET A 300 3.21 -24.88 13.88
C MET A 300 2.35 -23.74 14.46
N ALA A 301 2.10 -22.68 13.69
CA ALA A 301 1.21 -21.61 14.14
C ALA A 301 -0.24 -22.10 14.29
N GLU A 302 -0.72 -22.91 13.34
CA GLU A 302 -2.04 -23.54 13.34
C GLU A 302 -2.17 -24.50 14.53
N ASP A 303 -1.25 -25.48 14.64
CA ASP A 303 -1.23 -26.47 15.72
C ASP A 303 -1.19 -25.81 17.11
N LEU A 304 -0.41 -24.73 17.26
CA LEU A 304 -0.30 -23.97 18.51
C LEU A 304 -1.59 -23.21 18.83
N THR A 305 -2.24 -22.64 17.81
CA THR A 305 -3.51 -21.93 17.97
C THR A 305 -4.58 -22.89 18.44
N ASP A 306 -4.72 -24.05 17.80
CA ASP A 306 -5.68 -25.09 18.18
C ASP A 306 -5.41 -25.63 19.59
N TYR A 307 -4.14 -25.85 19.94
CA TYR A 307 -3.76 -26.29 21.28
C TYR A 307 -4.16 -25.25 22.34
N TYR A 308 -3.88 -23.97 22.13
CA TYR A 308 -4.24 -22.91 23.07
C TYR A 308 -5.75 -22.70 23.18
N ILE A 309 -6.50 -22.80 22.09
CA ILE A 309 -7.97 -22.76 22.13
C ILE A 309 -8.51 -23.92 22.98
N LYS A 310 -7.98 -25.15 22.82
CA LYS A 310 -8.37 -26.31 23.65
C LYS A 310 -8.02 -26.14 25.13
N MET A 311 -7.05 -25.29 25.45
CA MET A 311 -6.63 -24.95 26.81
C MET A 311 -7.30 -23.68 27.36
N ASP A 312 -8.41 -23.24 26.72
CA ASP A 312 -9.24 -22.09 27.10
C ASP A 312 -8.54 -20.73 27.00
N VAL A 313 -7.60 -20.61 26.06
CA VAL A 313 -6.99 -19.32 25.67
C VAL A 313 -7.65 -18.80 24.41
N LYS A 314 -8.11 -17.55 24.43
CA LYS A 314 -8.60 -16.86 23.23
C LYS A 314 -7.43 -16.52 22.31
N ALA A 315 -7.09 -17.44 21.42
CA ALA A 315 -6.00 -17.31 20.46
C ALA A 315 -6.53 -17.18 19.02
N ARG A 316 -5.80 -16.44 18.18
CA ARG A 316 -6.05 -16.33 16.73
C ARG A 316 -4.75 -16.48 15.96
N TYR A 317 -4.83 -17.16 14.82
CA TYR A 317 -3.74 -17.28 13.86
C TYR A 317 -3.82 -16.18 12.79
N LEU A 318 -2.68 -15.53 12.51
CA LEU A 318 -2.50 -14.59 11.41
C LEU A 318 -1.71 -15.25 10.25
N HIS A 319 -2.41 -15.73 9.22
CA HIS A 319 -1.80 -16.32 8.03
C HIS A 319 -1.40 -15.28 6.98
N SER A 320 -0.52 -15.68 6.05
CA SER A 320 0.09 -14.78 5.05
C SER A 320 -0.84 -14.35 3.91
N GLU A 321 -1.96 -15.04 3.75
CA GLU A 321 -2.94 -14.85 2.65
C GLU A 321 -4.12 -13.95 3.06
N ILE A 322 -4.14 -13.48 4.31
CA ILE A 322 -5.12 -12.50 4.81
C ILE A 322 -4.95 -11.19 4.05
N THR A 323 -6.05 -10.62 3.60
CA THR A 323 -6.08 -9.31 2.95
C THR A 323 -5.70 -8.19 3.93
N THR A 324 -5.31 -7.03 3.42
CA THR A 324 -4.92 -5.90 4.30
C THR A 324 -6.08 -5.42 5.19
N LEU A 325 -7.33 -5.51 4.70
CA LEU A 325 -8.53 -5.14 5.45
C LEU A 325 -8.79 -6.10 6.61
N GLU A 326 -8.86 -7.40 6.32
CA GLU A 326 -9.04 -8.45 7.34
C GLU A 326 -7.92 -8.42 8.39
N ARG A 327 -6.67 -8.19 7.96
CA ARG A 327 -5.55 -8.03 8.89
C ARG A 327 -5.80 -6.86 9.84
N THR A 328 -6.28 -5.74 9.34
CA THR A 328 -6.59 -4.56 10.17
C THR A 328 -7.69 -4.87 11.18
N GLU A 329 -8.71 -5.62 10.77
CA GLU A 329 -9.80 -6.05 11.65
C GLU A 329 -9.30 -6.97 12.77
N ILE A 330 -8.53 -8.02 12.45
CA ILE A 330 -7.95 -8.93 13.46
C ILE A 330 -7.11 -8.17 14.49
N ILE A 331 -6.35 -7.17 14.04
CA ILE A 331 -5.57 -6.34 14.96
C ILE A 331 -6.47 -5.46 15.83
N ASP A 332 -7.56 -4.90 15.30
CA ASP A 332 -8.53 -4.15 16.12
C ASP A 332 -9.22 -5.04 17.17
N GLN A 333 -9.61 -6.26 16.78
CA GLN A 333 -10.18 -7.28 17.67
C GLN A 333 -9.23 -7.65 18.82
N LEU A 334 -7.93 -7.84 18.54
CA LEU A 334 -6.89 -8.04 19.57
C LEU A 334 -6.85 -6.87 20.55
N ARG A 335 -6.86 -5.63 20.04
CA ARG A 335 -6.82 -4.43 20.90
C ARG A 335 -8.06 -4.30 21.77
N ARG A 336 -9.24 -4.64 21.24
CA ARG A 336 -10.51 -4.66 21.99
C ARG A 336 -10.59 -5.78 23.02
N GLY A 337 -9.72 -6.79 22.92
CA GLY A 337 -9.74 -7.96 23.81
C GLY A 337 -10.81 -8.97 23.44
N GLU A 338 -11.24 -9.00 22.17
CA GLU A 338 -12.05 -10.10 21.65
C GLU A 338 -11.27 -11.42 21.71
N PHE A 339 -9.94 -11.34 21.56
CA PHE A 339 -8.98 -12.39 21.87
C PHE A 339 -7.70 -11.79 22.48
N ASP A 340 -6.87 -12.64 23.08
CA ASP A 340 -5.72 -12.19 23.89
C ASP A 340 -4.37 -12.53 23.26
N CYS A 341 -4.30 -13.59 22.46
CA CYS A 341 -3.06 -14.11 21.88
C CYS A 341 -3.13 -14.15 20.35
N LEU A 342 -2.18 -13.46 19.68
CA LEU A 342 -2.02 -13.52 18.24
C LEU A 342 -0.79 -14.34 17.87
N ILE A 343 -0.99 -15.41 17.11
CA ILE A 343 0.07 -16.31 16.67
C ILE A 343 0.31 -16.10 15.17
N GLY A 344 1.56 -16.04 14.73
CA GLY A 344 1.87 -16.00 13.31
C GLY A 344 3.32 -16.35 12.99
N VAL A 345 3.64 -16.50 11.71
CA VAL A 345 5.02 -16.79 11.28
C VAL A 345 5.83 -15.50 11.18
N ASN A 346 5.28 -14.50 10.51
CA ASN A 346 5.91 -13.21 10.32
C ASN A 346 4.96 -12.08 10.73
N LEU A 347 5.01 -11.73 12.03
CA LEU A 347 4.29 -10.60 12.60
C LEU A 347 5.05 -9.27 12.40
N LEU A 348 6.10 -9.22 11.56
CA LEU A 348 6.95 -8.04 11.42
C LEU A 348 6.42 -6.98 10.46
N ARG A 349 5.37 -7.26 9.68
CA ARG A 349 4.86 -6.29 8.71
C ARG A 349 4.33 -5.03 9.40
N GLU A 350 4.59 -3.88 8.78
CA GLU A 350 4.19 -2.53 9.19
C GLU A 350 2.76 -2.47 9.76
N GLY A 351 2.55 -1.54 10.71
CA GLY A 351 1.23 -1.24 11.27
C GLY A 351 0.90 -1.87 12.63
N LEU A 352 1.76 -2.73 13.19
CA LEU A 352 1.58 -3.31 14.53
C LEU A 352 2.16 -2.40 15.63
N ASP A 353 1.48 -1.28 15.89
CA ASP A 353 1.74 -0.42 17.05
C ASP A 353 0.66 -0.68 18.11
N LEU A 354 0.95 -1.60 19.03
CA LEU A 354 0.01 -2.17 19.99
C LEU A 354 0.49 -1.91 21.43
N PRO A 355 0.09 -0.80 22.07
CA PRO A 355 0.41 -0.53 23.47
C PRO A 355 -0.13 -1.59 24.44
N GLU A 356 -1.17 -2.32 24.03
CA GLU A 356 -1.80 -3.38 24.81
C GLU A 356 -0.95 -4.66 24.90
N VAL A 357 0.04 -4.83 24.00
CA VAL A 357 0.93 -6.00 23.98
C VAL A 357 2.03 -5.85 25.02
N SER A 358 2.09 -6.79 25.97
CA SER A 358 3.10 -6.83 27.05
C SER A 358 4.04 -8.03 26.96
N LEU A 359 3.72 -9.03 26.13
CA LEU A 359 4.54 -10.22 25.95
C LEU A 359 4.70 -10.51 24.46
N VAL A 360 5.95 -10.70 24.04
CA VAL A 360 6.28 -11.27 22.73
C VAL A 360 7.05 -12.56 22.96
N ALA A 361 6.57 -13.66 22.41
CA ALA A 361 7.24 -14.95 22.47
C ALA A 361 7.77 -15.36 21.09
N ILE A 362 9.05 -15.70 21.03
CA ILE A 362 9.74 -16.15 19.82
C ILE A 362 10.08 -17.61 19.99
N LEU A 363 9.30 -18.49 19.35
CA LEU A 363 9.55 -19.93 19.35
C LEU A 363 10.69 -20.26 18.39
N ASP A 364 11.48 -21.27 18.75
CA ASP A 364 12.63 -21.75 17.96
C ASP A 364 13.55 -20.59 17.52
N ALA A 365 13.93 -19.75 18.48
CA ALA A 365 14.71 -18.54 18.25
C ALA A 365 16.14 -18.83 17.75
N ASP A 366 16.64 -20.05 17.96
CA ASP A 366 17.95 -20.53 17.54
C ASP A 366 18.00 -21.07 16.10
N LYS A 367 16.86 -21.20 15.42
CA LYS A 367 16.83 -21.67 14.03
C LYS A 367 17.13 -20.52 13.08
N GLU A 368 18.40 -20.42 12.69
CA GLU A 368 18.85 -19.39 11.77
C GLU A 368 18.10 -19.40 10.44
N GLY A 369 17.94 -18.21 9.87
CA GLY A 369 17.18 -17.98 8.65
C GLY A 369 16.62 -16.56 8.62
N PHE A 370 15.82 -16.25 7.61
CA PHE A 370 15.23 -14.92 7.46
C PHE A 370 14.49 -14.47 8.73
N LEU A 371 13.59 -15.31 9.26
CA LEU A 371 12.73 -14.99 10.40
C LEU A 371 13.45 -14.89 11.75
N ARG A 372 14.69 -15.36 11.85
CA ARG A 372 15.51 -15.36 13.08
C ARG A 372 16.87 -14.69 12.87
N SER A 373 16.97 -13.89 11.81
CA SER A 373 18.11 -13.00 11.64
C SER A 373 18.16 -11.97 12.77
N GLN A 374 19.35 -11.43 13.06
CA GLN A 374 19.53 -10.35 14.03
C GLN A 374 18.51 -9.21 13.82
N THR A 375 18.29 -8.79 12.57
CA THR A 375 17.32 -7.76 12.18
C THR A 375 15.91 -8.15 12.58
N SER A 376 15.45 -9.34 12.19
CA SER A 376 14.10 -9.82 12.49
C SER A 376 13.85 -10.00 13.98
N LEU A 377 14.85 -10.48 14.74
CA LEU A 377 14.75 -10.61 16.18
C LEU A 377 14.61 -9.25 16.87
N ILE A 378 15.44 -8.26 16.52
CA ILE A 378 15.34 -6.90 17.09
C ILE A 378 13.99 -6.27 16.78
N GLN A 379 13.47 -6.43 15.57
CA GLN A 379 12.13 -5.92 15.22
C GLN A 379 11.01 -6.62 15.99
N THR A 380 11.11 -7.93 16.17
CA THR A 380 10.13 -8.72 16.92
C THR A 380 10.14 -8.31 18.40
N ILE A 381 11.33 -8.19 18.99
CA ILE A 381 11.55 -7.66 20.34
C ILE A 381 10.91 -6.27 20.48
N GLY A 382 11.11 -5.40 19.49
CA GLY A 382 10.57 -4.04 19.48
C GLY A 382 9.05 -3.94 19.62
N ARG A 383 8.30 -5.00 19.31
CA ARG A 383 6.83 -5.04 19.46
C ARG A 383 6.38 -4.98 20.93
N ALA A 384 7.19 -5.46 21.87
CA ALA A 384 6.92 -5.34 23.31
C ALA A 384 7.36 -3.99 23.90
N ALA A 385 8.07 -3.13 23.16
CA ALA A 385 8.61 -1.87 23.68
C ALA A 385 7.59 -0.73 23.84
N ARG A 386 6.30 -1.00 23.55
CA ARG A 386 5.19 -0.03 23.64
C ARG A 386 4.45 -0.09 24.98
N ASN A 387 4.76 -1.08 25.81
CA ASN A 387 4.13 -1.33 27.09
C ASN A 387 5.16 -1.27 28.22
N VAL A 388 4.79 -0.68 29.36
CA VAL A 388 5.66 -0.58 30.54
C VAL A 388 6.05 -1.95 31.11
N ASP A 389 5.17 -2.95 30.98
CA ASP A 389 5.37 -4.34 31.39
C ASP A 389 5.90 -5.22 30.23
N GLY A 390 6.45 -4.59 29.19
CA GLY A 390 6.97 -5.24 28.00
C GLY A 390 8.09 -6.25 28.30
N GLU A 391 7.83 -7.50 27.96
CA GLU A 391 8.77 -8.62 28.10
C GLU A 391 8.85 -9.42 26.80
N VAL A 392 10.02 -10.02 26.56
CA VAL A 392 10.23 -10.92 25.41
C VAL A 392 10.83 -12.24 25.89
N ILE A 393 10.23 -13.34 25.45
CA ILE A 393 10.77 -14.68 25.69
C ILE A 393 11.30 -15.23 24.37
N LEU A 394 12.56 -15.63 24.35
CA LEU A 394 13.21 -16.32 23.25
C LEU A 394 13.42 -17.78 23.65
N TYR A 395 12.73 -18.70 23.00
CA TYR A 395 12.92 -20.13 23.23
C TYR A 395 14.05 -20.64 22.33
N ALA A 396 15.19 -20.98 22.92
CA ALA A 396 16.40 -21.38 22.22
C ALA A 396 17.23 -22.33 23.10
N ASP A 397 17.77 -23.39 22.50
CA ASP A 397 18.73 -24.27 23.17
C ASP A 397 20.17 -23.77 22.91
N ASP A 398 20.44 -23.31 21.68
CA ASP A 398 21.72 -22.73 21.29
C ASP A 398 21.65 -21.20 21.16
N ILE A 399 22.61 -20.49 21.76
CA ILE A 399 22.72 -19.03 21.60
C ILE A 399 23.51 -18.74 20.32
N THR A 400 22.79 -18.68 19.18
CA THR A 400 23.34 -18.26 17.89
C THR A 400 23.85 -16.82 17.93
N ASP A 401 24.68 -16.43 16.95
CA ASP A 401 25.19 -15.06 16.86
C ASP A 401 24.04 -14.05 16.66
N SER A 402 23.00 -14.42 15.91
CA SER A 402 21.81 -13.59 15.73
C SER A 402 21.08 -13.33 17.05
N VAL A 403 20.88 -14.38 17.87
CA VAL A 403 20.25 -14.26 19.20
C VAL A 403 21.12 -13.44 20.13
N ARG A 404 22.42 -13.73 20.21
CA ARG A 404 23.37 -13.01 21.07
C ARG A 404 23.37 -11.51 20.74
N ASN A 405 23.56 -11.16 19.47
CA ASN A 405 23.61 -9.77 19.03
C ASN A 405 22.29 -9.04 19.30
N ALA A 406 21.14 -9.67 19.05
CA ALA A 406 19.84 -9.06 19.31
C ALA A 406 19.63 -8.77 20.81
N VAL A 407 20.01 -9.70 21.68
CA VAL A 407 19.94 -9.54 23.14
C VAL A 407 20.88 -8.44 23.62
N ASP A 408 22.15 -8.46 23.19
CA ASP A 408 23.16 -7.48 23.59
C ASP A 408 22.77 -6.04 23.19
N ILE A 409 22.25 -5.87 21.98
CA ILE A 409 21.76 -4.56 21.48
C ILE A 409 20.58 -4.09 22.33
N THR A 410 19.62 -4.97 22.61
CA THR A 410 18.41 -4.66 23.39
C THR A 410 18.80 -4.26 24.82
N GLU A 411 19.69 -5.02 25.47
CA GLU A 411 20.17 -4.71 26.81
C GLU A 411 20.95 -3.39 26.86
N ARG A 412 21.82 -3.12 25.88
CA ARG A 412 22.55 -1.85 25.80
C ARG A 412 21.59 -0.66 25.73
N ARG A 413 20.60 -0.73 24.82
CA ARG A 413 19.58 0.32 24.65
C ARG A 413 18.78 0.52 25.93
N ARG A 414 18.31 -0.58 26.55
CA ARG A 414 17.57 -0.57 27.81
C ARG A 414 18.37 0.09 28.94
N LYS A 415 19.66 -0.24 29.10
CA LYS A 415 20.54 0.37 30.13
C LYS A 415 20.63 1.89 29.99
N ILE A 416 20.84 2.38 28.75
CA ILE A 416 20.93 3.82 28.47
C ILE A 416 19.60 4.52 28.75
N GLN A 417 18.47 3.94 28.33
CA GLN A 417 17.14 4.51 28.55
C GLN A 417 16.79 4.59 30.05
N ILE A 418 17.09 3.54 30.82
CA ILE A 418 16.88 3.54 32.28
C ILE A 418 17.72 4.63 32.95
N GLN A 419 18.98 4.78 32.55
CA GLN A 419 19.85 5.81 33.12
C GLN A 419 19.32 7.21 32.79
N TYR A 420 18.98 7.46 31.52
CA TYR A 420 18.39 8.72 31.09
C TYR A 420 17.11 9.08 31.89
N ASN A 421 16.22 8.10 32.07
CA ASN A 421 15.00 8.30 32.85
C ASN A 421 15.28 8.67 34.30
N LYS A 422 16.29 8.05 34.94
CA LYS A 422 16.70 8.38 36.30
C LYS A 422 17.26 9.81 36.37
N ASP A 423 18.15 10.16 35.44
CA ASP A 423 18.81 11.47 35.42
C ASP A 423 17.82 12.63 35.17
N HIS A 424 16.73 12.35 34.46
CA HIS A 424 15.72 13.35 34.07
C HIS A 424 14.38 13.21 34.83
N ASN A 425 14.30 12.33 35.85
CA ASN A 425 13.07 12.07 36.63
C ASN A 425 11.85 11.70 35.76
N ILE A 426 12.04 10.87 34.73
CA ILE A 426 10.98 10.41 33.83
C ILE A 426 10.43 9.06 34.30
N THR A 427 9.14 9.01 34.64
CA THR A 427 8.43 7.75 34.88
C THR A 427 7.90 7.19 33.56
N PRO A 428 8.27 5.97 33.15
CA PRO A 428 7.76 5.34 31.93
C PRO A 428 6.23 5.24 31.92
N ARG A 429 5.59 5.59 30.79
CA ARG A 429 4.13 5.44 30.62
C ARG A 429 3.81 4.82 29.26
N SER A 430 2.91 3.83 29.26
CA SER A 430 2.34 3.28 28.02
C SER A 430 1.49 4.34 27.32
N VAL A 431 1.56 4.39 25.98
CA VAL A 431 0.75 5.30 25.17
C VAL A 431 -0.69 4.79 25.15
N LYS A 432 -1.67 5.58 25.59
CA LYS A 432 -3.09 5.25 25.40
C LYS A 432 -3.54 5.76 24.03
N ARG A 433 -3.77 4.87 23.07
CA ARG A 433 -4.43 5.22 21.79
C ARG A 433 -5.93 5.02 21.93
N LYS A 434 -6.73 6.04 21.59
CA LYS A 434 -8.19 5.88 21.46
C LYS A 434 -8.47 4.79 20.42
N LEU A 435 -9.26 3.80 20.81
CA LEU A 435 -9.88 2.88 19.85
C LEU A 435 -10.87 3.71 19.02
N LYS A 436 -10.94 3.48 17.71
CA LYS A 436 -12.02 4.09 16.92
C LYS A 436 -13.35 3.57 17.48
N GLU A 437 -14.29 4.47 17.74
CA GLU A 437 -15.65 4.10 18.11
C GLU A 437 -16.24 3.28 16.96
N LYS A 438 -16.87 2.14 17.25
CA LYS A 438 -17.74 1.49 16.26
C LYS A 438 -18.89 2.47 16.06
N THR A 439 -19.12 2.94 14.84
CA THR A 439 -20.24 3.84 14.52
C THR A 439 -21.54 3.13 14.90
N THR A 440 -22.11 3.46 16.05
CA THR A 440 -23.43 2.99 16.50
C THR A 440 -24.45 4.03 16.04
N GLU A 441 -25.07 3.82 14.88
CA GLU A 441 -26.29 4.54 14.51
C GLU A 441 -27.48 3.65 14.85
N ASN A 442 -28.25 4.06 15.86
CA ASN A 442 -29.51 3.44 16.29
C ASN A 442 -30.59 3.63 15.23
N ILE A 443 -31.07 2.60 14.54
CA ILE A 443 -32.41 2.62 13.91
C ILE A 443 -33.01 1.18 13.78
N PRO A 444 -34.29 1.01 13.42
CA PRO A 444 -35.35 0.38 14.21
C PRO A 444 -35.59 -1.12 13.88
N GLU A 445 -36.31 -1.80 14.78
CA GLU A 445 -36.78 -3.18 14.61
C GLU A 445 -37.87 -3.26 13.55
N ASP A 446 -37.60 -3.94 12.44
CA ASP A 446 -38.60 -4.69 11.66
C ASP A 446 -37.88 -5.68 10.72
N ILE A 447 -37.84 -6.96 11.09
CA ILE A 447 -37.56 -8.06 10.16
C ILE A 447 -38.56 -9.18 10.48
N GLN A 448 -39.41 -9.51 9.52
CA GLN A 448 -40.38 -10.59 9.60
C GLN A 448 -39.69 -11.96 9.61
N GLU A 449 -40.10 -12.80 10.56
CA GLU A 449 -39.67 -14.20 10.71
C GLU A 449 -40.12 -15.06 9.52
N TYR A 450 -39.16 -15.71 8.86
CA TYR A 450 -39.40 -16.86 7.99
C TYR A 450 -38.86 -18.10 8.70
N ASP A 451 -39.74 -18.81 9.41
CA ASP A 451 -39.46 -20.11 9.98
C ASP A 451 -40.03 -21.23 9.10
N ASN A 452 -39.19 -22.26 8.90
CA ASN A 452 -39.38 -23.52 8.17
C ASN A 452 -38.84 -23.53 6.73
N VAL A 453 -37.55 -23.84 6.58
CA VAL A 453 -36.93 -24.23 5.30
C VAL A 453 -36.32 -25.63 5.45
N THR A 454 -36.53 -26.49 4.45
CA THR A 454 -36.06 -27.89 4.42
C THR A 454 -34.56 -27.98 4.02
N ILE A 455 -33.85 -29.04 4.44
CA ILE A 455 -32.38 -29.19 4.31
C ILE A 455 -31.86 -29.00 2.88
N ASP A 456 -32.64 -29.36 1.85
CA ASP A 456 -32.23 -29.22 0.44
C ASP A 456 -32.37 -27.79 -0.12
N GLU A 457 -33.04 -26.87 0.59
CA GLU A 457 -33.26 -25.46 0.18
C GLU A 457 -32.29 -24.49 0.88
N VAL A 458 -31.47 -24.99 1.82
CA VAL A 458 -30.57 -24.17 2.66
C VAL A 458 -29.43 -23.56 1.84
N GLU A 459 -28.87 -24.28 0.86
CA GLU A 459 -27.79 -23.74 0.02
C GLU A 459 -28.24 -22.57 -0.86
N GLU A 460 -29.43 -22.65 -1.46
CA GLU A 460 -29.98 -21.55 -2.27
C GLU A 460 -30.30 -20.32 -1.41
N VAL A 461 -30.87 -20.53 -0.22
CA VAL A 461 -31.15 -19.46 0.74
C VAL A 461 -29.86 -18.81 1.24
N ILE A 462 -28.79 -19.57 1.49
CA ILE A 462 -27.49 -19.02 1.89
C ILE A 462 -26.89 -18.15 0.77
N GLU A 463 -26.94 -18.58 -0.49
CA GLU A 463 -26.43 -17.77 -1.60
C GLU A 463 -27.24 -16.48 -1.80
N GLU A 464 -28.56 -16.53 -1.65
CA GLU A 464 -29.41 -15.34 -1.69
C GLU A 464 -29.09 -14.37 -0.53
N LEU A 465 -28.95 -14.89 0.68
CA LEU A 465 -28.55 -14.10 1.85
C LEU A 465 -27.14 -13.52 1.70
N LYS A 466 -26.21 -14.23 1.05
CA LYS A 466 -24.84 -13.74 0.75
C LYS A 466 -24.88 -12.60 -0.25
N GLN A 467 -25.77 -12.67 -1.24
CA GLN A 467 -25.96 -11.60 -2.20
C GLN A 467 -26.57 -10.36 -1.54
N GLN A 468 -27.64 -10.53 -0.77
CA GLN A 468 -28.27 -9.45 0.00
C GLN A 468 -27.30 -8.83 1.04
N MET A 469 -26.41 -9.64 1.62
CA MET A 469 -25.39 -9.17 2.57
C MET A 469 -24.36 -8.28 1.87
N ARG A 470 -23.91 -8.65 0.66
CA ARG A 470 -22.98 -7.84 -0.13
C ARG A 470 -23.62 -6.53 -0.56
N GLU A 471 -24.87 -6.59 -1.04
CA GLU A 471 -25.62 -5.40 -1.44
C GLU A 471 -25.86 -4.45 -0.25
N ALA A 472 -26.18 -5.01 0.92
CA ALA A 472 -26.27 -4.23 2.16
C ALA A 472 -24.91 -3.62 2.55
N ALA A 473 -23.79 -4.34 2.40
CA ALA A 473 -22.46 -3.82 2.67
C ALA A 473 -22.05 -2.69 1.70
N ASP A 474 -22.38 -2.84 0.42
CA ASP A 474 -22.11 -1.85 -0.64
C ASP A 474 -22.94 -0.57 -0.43
N ASN A 475 -24.16 -0.70 0.08
CA ASN A 475 -25.04 0.41 0.45
C ASN A 475 -24.74 1.00 1.84
N LEU A 476 -23.67 0.55 2.51
CA LEU A 476 -23.29 0.98 3.86
C LEU A 476 -24.32 0.61 4.96
N GLU A 477 -25.23 -0.33 4.68
CA GLU A 477 -26.21 -0.91 5.61
C GLU A 477 -25.57 -2.03 6.45
N PHE A 478 -24.52 -1.70 7.19
CA PHE A 478 -23.65 -2.69 7.85
C PHE A 478 -24.36 -3.59 8.87
N GLU A 479 -25.42 -3.11 9.53
CA GLU A 479 -26.20 -3.94 10.45
C GLU A 479 -27.07 -4.97 9.73
N LYS A 480 -27.63 -4.62 8.56
CA LYS A 480 -28.36 -5.57 7.73
C LYS A 480 -27.41 -6.64 7.19
N ALA A 481 -26.22 -6.23 6.74
CA ALA A 481 -25.16 -7.16 6.38
C ALA A 481 -24.74 -8.07 7.55
N ALA A 482 -24.64 -7.53 8.77
CA ALA A 482 -24.31 -8.31 9.97
C ALA A 482 -25.42 -9.32 10.34
N LYS A 483 -26.70 -8.92 10.29
CA LYS A 483 -27.83 -9.83 10.53
C LYS A 483 -27.91 -10.94 9.47
N LEU A 484 -27.71 -10.59 8.20
CA LEU A 484 -27.65 -11.57 7.11
C LEU A 484 -26.47 -12.53 7.30
N ARG A 485 -25.29 -12.03 7.70
CA ARG A 485 -24.11 -12.85 8.02
C ARG A 485 -24.37 -13.80 9.18
N ASP A 486 -24.99 -13.32 10.25
CA ASP A 486 -25.25 -14.13 11.43
C ASP A 486 -26.33 -15.18 11.14
N ARG A 487 -27.31 -14.86 10.29
CA ARG A 487 -28.29 -15.83 9.77
C ARG A 487 -27.66 -16.86 8.82
N ILE A 488 -26.74 -16.45 7.96
CA ILE A 488 -25.96 -17.36 7.13
C ILE A 488 -25.20 -18.35 8.02
N LYS A 489 -24.56 -17.87 9.11
CA LYS A 489 -23.87 -18.76 10.07
C LYS A 489 -24.82 -19.73 10.78
N GLU A 490 -26.01 -19.29 11.18
CA GLU A 490 -27.02 -20.20 11.76
C GLU A 490 -27.48 -21.29 10.78
N LEU A 491 -27.55 -20.96 9.49
CA LEU A 491 -27.94 -21.89 8.43
C LEU A 491 -26.78 -22.80 7.99
N GLU A 492 -25.53 -22.33 8.07
CA GLU A 492 -24.31 -23.09 7.74
C GLU A 492 -23.90 -24.07 8.87
N GLY A 493 -24.38 -23.87 10.11
CA GLY A 493 -24.16 -24.76 11.27
C GLY A 493 -23.05 -24.31 12.21
#